data_AF-X1MDK9-F1
#
_entry.id   AF-X1MDK9-F1
#
_cell.length_a   1.000
_cell.length_b   1.000
_cell.length_c   1.000
_cell.angle_alpha   90.00
_cell.angle_beta   90.00
_cell.angle_gamma   90.00
#
_symmetry.space_group_name_H-M   'P 1'
#
loop_
_entity.id
_entity.type
_entity.pdbx_description
1 polymer ?
#
loop_
_entity_poly.entity_id
_entity_poly.type
_entity_poly.pdbx_seq_one_letter_code
_entity_poly.pdbx_strand_id
1 'polypeptide(L)' 'MPSHNLAYIKIDELEIIGYSVAAEETVVAMPQLDVCFDIGKAPNQIIPINNILLTHGHMDHAAG' A
#
# COMPACT_ATOMS: atom_id res chain seq x y z
N MET A 1 2.78 -10.94 -6.41
CA MET A 1 4.13 -10.32 -6.46
C MET A 1 3.94 -8.83 -6.68
N PRO A 2 4.67 -7.96 -5.98
CA PRO A 2 4.61 -6.52 -6.25
C PRO A 2 5.02 -6.25 -7.71
N SER A 3 4.31 -5.33 -8.36
CA SER A 3 4.63 -4.90 -9.74
C SER A 3 5.88 -4.02 -9.79
N HIS A 4 6.20 -3.38 -8.66
CA HIS A 4 7.28 -2.41 -8.51
C HIS A 4 8.12 -2.70 -7.25
N ASN A 5 9.30 -2.10 -7.17
CA ASN A 5 10.10 -2.16 -5.95
C ASN A 5 9.40 -1.36 -4.84
N LEU A 6 9.21 -1.99 -3.68
CA LEU A 6 8.69 -1.29 -2.51
C LEU A 6 9.72 -0.26 -2.03
N ALA A 7 9.28 0.99 -1.90
CA ALA A 7 9.98 1.97 -1.11
C ALA A 7 9.81 1.64 0.37
N TYR A 8 10.85 1.90 1.14
CA TYR A 8 10.87 1.78 2.60
C TYR A 8 11.30 3.12 3.16
N ILE A 9 10.39 3.81 3.85
CA ILE A 9 10.63 5.11 4.45
C ILE A 9 10.39 4.97 5.95
N LYS A 10 11.34 5.41 6.76
CA LYS A 10 11.19 5.47 8.21
C LYS A 10 11.01 6.92 8.65
N ILE A 11 9.93 7.20 9.38
CA ILE A 11 9.66 8.48 10.03
C ILE A 11 9.43 8.19 11.52
N ASP A 12 10.35 8.64 12.36
CA ASP A 12 10.38 8.28 13.79
C ASP A 12 10.30 6.76 13.99
N GLU A 13 9.26 6.27 14.65
CA GLU A 13 8.99 4.85 14.91
C GLU A 13 8.09 4.18 13.86
N LEU A 14 7.73 4.91 12.80
CA LEU A 14 6.80 4.46 11.77
C LEU A 14 7.55 4.05 10.50
N GLU A 15 7.21 2.87 9.99
CA GLU A 15 7.68 2.35 8.72
C GLU A 15 6.56 2.52 7.71
N ILE A 16 6.87 3.22 6.64
CA ILE A 16 5.99 3.41 5.50
C ILE A 16 6.57 2.56 4.38
N ILE A 17 5.79 1.59 3.93
CA ILE A 17 6.16 0.67 2.86
C ILE A 17 5.17 0.79 1.72
N GLY A 18 5.65 0.88 0.48
CA GLY A 18 4.73 1.04 -0.64
C GLY A 18 5.34 1.58 -1.91
N TYR A 19 4.49 1.80 -2.89
CA TYR A 19 4.80 2.55 -4.10
C TYR A 19 3.51 3.17 -4.64
N SER A 20 3.70 4.16 -5.51
CA SER A 20 2.61 4.76 -6.29
C SER A 20 3.11 5.02 -7.69
N VAL A 21 2.44 4.43 -8.66
CA VAL A 21 2.66 4.62 -10.09
C VAL A 21 1.33 4.99 -10.71
N ALA A 22 1.26 6.21 -11.25
CA ALA A 22 0.03 6.81 -11.72
C ALA A 22 -0.68 5.92 -12.75
N ALA A 23 -1.99 5.71 -12.55
CA ALA A 23 -2.86 4.89 -13.39
C ALA A 23 -2.49 3.39 -13.47
N GLU A 24 -1.49 2.94 -12.70
CA GLU A 24 -1.11 1.53 -12.63
C GLU A 24 -1.44 0.93 -11.27
N GLU A 25 -0.95 1.54 -10.19
CA GLU A 25 -1.08 1.01 -8.85
C GLU A 25 -0.62 2.00 -7.78
N THR A 26 -1.43 2.14 -6.72
CA THR A 26 -1.04 2.77 -5.46
C THR A 26 -1.28 1.80 -4.31
N VAL A 27 -0.26 1.61 -3.48
CA VAL A 27 -0.31 0.81 -2.25
C VAL A 27 0.68 1.40 -1.26
N VAL A 28 0.19 1.90 -0.13
CA VAL A 28 1.04 2.53 0.91
C VAL A 28 0.59 2.07 2.28
N ALA A 29 1.41 1.28 2.97
CA ALA A 29 1.08 0.73 4.27
C ALA A 29 1.96 1.24 5.40
N MET A 30 1.38 1.22 6.59
CA MET A 30 2.02 1.51 7.86
C MET A 30 1.75 0.35 8.82
N PRO A 31 2.60 -0.70 8.83
CA PRO A 31 2.35 -1.93 9.58
C PRO A 31 2.12 -1.71 11.09
N GLN A 32 2.83 -0.77 11.69
CA GLN A 32 2.69 -0.42 13.11
C GLN A 32 1.28 0.08 13.48
N LEU A 33 0.58 0.65 12.51
CA LEU A 33 -0.78 1.16 12.68
C LEU A 33 -1.84 0.21 12.13
N ASP A 34 -1.43 -0.95 11.59
CA ASP A 34 -2.31 -1.94 10.95
C ASP A 34 -3.20 -1.34 9.84
N VAL A 35 -2.66 -0.39 9.07
CA VAL A 35 -3.36 0.28 7.96
C VAL A 35 -2.59 0.23 6.63
N CYS A 36 -3.34 0.12 5.54
CA CYS A 36 -2.86 0.34 4.18
C CYS A 36 -3.78 1.33 3.46
N PHE A 37 -3.21 2.42 2.97
CA PHE A 37 -3.88 3.38 2.11
C PHE A 37 -3.81 2.90 0.67
N ASP A 38 -5.00 2.72 0.08
CA ASP A 38 -5.22 2.14 -1.24
C ASP A 38 -4.61 0.73 -1.41
N ILE A 39 -5.16 -0.02 -2.35
CA ILE A 39 -4.68 -1.36 -2.71
C ILE A 39 -4.96 -1.61 -4.20
N GLY A 40 -4.22 -0.94 -5.07
CA GLY A 40 -4.32 -1.16 -6.51
C GLY A 40 -4.06 -2.61 -6.92
N LYS A 41 -3.10 -3.26 -6.24
CA LYS A 41 -2.97 -4.73 -6.18
C LYS A 41 -2.55 -5.12 -4.76
N ALA A 42 -2.63 -6.40 -4.43
CA ALA A 42 -2.23 -6.94 -3.13
C ALA A 42 -0.82 -7.58 -3.17
N PRO A 43 0.28 -6.80 -2.97
CA PRO A 43 1.60 -7.37 -2.77
C PRO A 43 1.68 -8.15 -1.46
N ASN A 44 2.47 -9.23 -1.43
CA ASN A 44 2.52 -10.17 -0.32
C ASN A 44 2.88 -9.53 1.03
N GLN A 45 3.66 -8.44 1.00
CA GLN A 45 4.08 -7.68 2.16
C GLN A 45 2.92 -7.01 2.90
N ILE A 46 1.78 -6.81 2.24
CA ILE A 46 0.60 -6.11 2.77
C ILE A 46 -0.49 -7.08 3.24
N ILE A 47 -0.42 -8.37 2.88
CA ILE A 47 -1.37 -9.41 3.33
C ILE A 47 -1.62 -9.42 4.86
N PRO A 48 -0.62 -9.18 5.73
CA PRO A 48 -0.85 -9.17 7.18
C PRO A 48 -1.64 -7.97 7.71
N ILE A 49 -1.89 -6.95 6.89
CA ILE A 49 -2.55 -5.70 7.29
C ILE A 49 -4.07 -5.84 7.21
N ASN A 50 -4.79 -5.54 8.29
CA ASN A 50 -6.23 -5.79 8.37
C ASN A 50 -7.09 -4.63 7.84
N ASN A 51 -6.59 -3.39 7.90
CA ASN A 51 -7.41 -2.22 7.59
C ASN A 51 -6.96 -1.58 6.27
N ILE A 52 -7.82 -1.66 5.25
CA ILE A 52 -7.61 -0.96 3.98
C ILE A 52 -8.42 0.34 3.98
N LEU A 53 -7.73 1.47 3.77
CA LEU A 53 -8.29 2.81 3.70
C LEU A 53 -8.25 3.27 2.24
N LEU A 54 -9.37 3.10 1.53
CA LEU A 54 -9.48 3.53 0.14
C LEU A 54 -9.72 5.04 0.05
N THR A 55 -8.90 5.73 -0.73
CA THR A 55 -9.09 7.15 -1.05
C THR A 55 -10.25 7.35 -2.02
N HIS A 56 -10.37 6.49 -3.03
CA HIS A 56 -11.44 6.43 -4.02
C HIS A 56 -11.45 5.08 -4.76
N GLY A 57 -12.40 4.88 -5.68
CA GLY A 57 -12.66 3.59 -6.33
C GLY A 57 -12.07 3.41 -7.73
N HIS A 58 -11.01 4.12 -8.11
CA HIS A 58 -10.30 3.77 -9.35
C HIS A 58 -9.54 2.45 -9.19
N MET A 59 -9.37 1.73 -10.30
CA MET A 59 -8.84 0.36 -10.28
C MET A 59 -7.41 0.29 -9.74
N ASP A 60 -6.60 1.30 -10.04
CA ASP A 60 -5.24 1.47 -9.51
C ASP A 60 -5.19 1.77 -8.00
N HIS A 61 -6.34 1.94 -7.34
CA HIS A 61 -6.46 2.13 -5.89
C HIS A 61 -7.26 1.02 -5.19
N ALA A 62 -8.02 0.18 -5.90
CA ALA A 62 -9.03 -0.69 -5.27
C ALA A 62 -9.21 -2.09 -5.89
N ALA A 63 -8.32 -2.52 -6.80
CA ALA A 63 -8.46 -3.81 -7.48
C ALA A 63 -7.79 -5.01 -6.78
N GLY A 64 -7.00 -4.75 -5.72
CA GLY A 64 -6.26 -5.75 -4.96
C GLY A 64 -7.06 -6.47 -3.89
#